data_AF-A0A8D0J3B1-F1
#
_entry.id   AF-A0A8D0J3B1-F1
#
_cell.length_a   1.000
_cell.length_b   1.000
_cell.length_c   1.000
_cell.angle_alpha   90.00
_cell.angle_beta   90.00
_cell.angle_gamma   90.00
#
_symmetry.space_group_name_H-M   'P 1'
#
loop_
_entity.id
_entity.type
_entity.pdbx_description
1 polymer ?
#
loop_
_entity_poly.entity_id
_entity_poly.type
_entity_poly.pdbx_seq_one_letter_code
_entity_poly.pdbx_strand_id
1 'polypeptide(L)'
;MQNRKEKKRWETNEESLRELWDSVKRTNIRITGVPEGEEREKGTEKIFQEILAENFPNMGKEPPTQIQEAQRVPYKINPRRNTPRHTLISLTQITDKEKILKAAREKKQITYKGTLIRLLADFSAATLQARREWHDTLNMMKGKNLQPRLLYPASLSFGFEGEIKSFTDKQKLRECSNTNPAFQQILKELL
;
A
#
# COMPACT_ATOMS: atom_id res chain seq x y z
N MET A 1 27.13 0.33 28.15
CA MET A 1 25.79 0.96 28.23
C MET A 1 25.55 2.07 27.18
N GLN A 2 26.55 2.89 26.83
CA GLN A 2 26.50 3.93 25.78
C GLN A 2 25.92 3.40 24.44
N ASN A 3 26.48 2.29 23.95
CA ASN A 3 26.16 1.69 22.66
C ASN A 3 24.70 1.21 22.53
N ARG A 4 24.06 0.84 23.66
CA ARG A 4 22.65 0.43 23.70
C ARG A 4 21.69 1.62 23.64
N LYS A 5 22.08 2.77 24.20
CA LYS A 5 21.31 4.02 24.12
C LYS A 5 21.38 4.63 22.73
N GLU A 6 22.57 4.60 22.11
CA GLU A 6 22.78 5.07 20.74
C GLU A 6 22.00 4.21 19.74
N LYS A 7 22.11 2.87 19.83
CA LYS A 7 21.33 1.95 18.99
C LYS A 7 19.83 2.22 19.08
N LYS A 8 19.29 2.33 20.30
CA LYS A 8 17.86 2.66 20.52
C LYS A 8 17.47 4.00 19.90
N ARG A 9 18.33 5.02 20.01
CA ARG A 9 18.09 6.34 19.41
C ARG A 9 18.04 6.28 17.88
N TRP A 10 18.93 5.51 17.25
CA TRP A 10 18.93 5.30 15.81
C TRP A 10 17.67 4.58 15.33
N GLU A 11 17.26 3.51 16.03
CA GLU A 11 16.03 2.77 15.75
C GLU A 11 14.78 3.67 15.83
N THR A 12 14.66 4.50 16.87
CA THR A 12 13.55 5.46 17.02
C THR A 12 13.54 6.52 15.91
N ASN A 13 14.72 6.99 15.49
CA ASN A 13 14.82 7.97 14.41
C ASN A 13 14.43 7.37 13.06
N GLU A 14 14.83 6.14 12.77
CA GLU A 14 14.46 5.45 11.53
C GLU A 14 12.95 5.18 11.44
N GLU A 15 12.34 4.77 12.56
CA GLU A 15 10.88 4.61 12.67
C GLU A 15 10.15 5.94 12.48
N SER A 16 10.66 7.02 13.09
CA SER A 16 10.11 8.37 12.92
C SER A 16 10.19 8.84 11.46
N LEU A 17 11.32 8.60 10.78
CA LEU A 17 11.49 8.93 9.37
C LEU A 17 10.53 8.13 8.48
N ARG A 18 10.33 6.85 8.78
CA ARG A 18 9.36 6.00 8.08
C ARG A 18 7.94 6.55 8.21
N GLU A 19 7.53 6.90 9.42
CA GLU A 19 6.20 7.47 9.69
C GLU A 19 5.99 8.81 8.99
N LEU A 20 6.99 9.71 9.03
CA LEU A 20 6.94 10.99 8.32
C LEU A 20 6.79 10.77 6.81
N TRP A 21 7.61 9.91 6.21
CA TRP A 21 7.50 9.61 4.77
C TRP A 21 6.17 9.00 4.39
N ASP A 22 5.66 8.05 5.17
CA ASP A 22 4.37 7.45 4.91
C ASP A 22 3.23 8.46 5.09
N SER A 23 3.32 9.38 6.06
CA SER A 23 2.34 10.45 6.25
C SER A 23 2.26 11.40 5.05
N VAL A 24 3.40 11.77 4.46
CA VAL A 24 3.46 12.58 3.23
C VAL A 24 2.89 11.81 2.05
N LYS A 25 3.15 10.49 1.97
CA LYS A 25 2.64 9.62 0.90
C LYS A 25 1.22 9.12 1.15
N ARG A 26 0.59 9.52 2.27
CA ARG A 26 -0.65 8.93 2.75
C ARG A 26 -1.79 9.17 1.80
N THR A 27 -1.79 10.26 1.03
CA THR A 27 -2.81 10.57 0.02
C THR A 27 -2.41 10.16 -1.40
N ASN A 28 -1.23 9.56 -1.58
CA ASN A 28 -0.70 9.25 -2.90
C ASN A 28 -1.18 7.88 -3.43
N ILE A 29 -1.51 7.85 -4.71
CA ILE A 29 -1.78 6.66 -5.51
C ILE A 29 -0.70 6.52 -6.57
N ARG A 30 -0.17 5.31 -6.71
CA ARG A 30 0.78 4.94 -7.76
C ARG A 30 0.08 4.13 -8.83
N ILE A 31 0.19 4.59 -10.08
CA ILE A 31 -0.34 3.91 -11.27
C ILE A 31 0.82 3.31 -12.06
N THR A 32 0.65 2.07 -12.52
CA THR A 32 1.64 1.37 -13.34
C THR A 32 0.98 0.83 -14.60
N GLY A 33 1.71 0.84 -15.72
CA GLY A 33 1.24 0.28 -17.00
C GLY A 33 0.65 1.29 -17.97
N VAL A 34 0.53 2.57 -17.58
CA VAL A 34 0.08 3.64 -18.49
C VAL A 34 1.19 3.90 -19.53
N PRO A 35 0.90 3.87 -20.85
CA PRO A 35 1.88 4.16 -21.91
C PRO A 35 2.56 5.53 -21.74
N GLU A 36 3.82 5.65 -22.14
CA GLU A 36 4.54 6.93 -22.12
C GLU A 36 4.02 7.87 -23.22
N GLY A 37 3.92 9.17 -22.93
CA GLY A 37 3.59 10.20 -23.92
C GLY A 37 2.14 10.66 -23.90
N GLU A 38 1.24 9.87 -23.31
CA GLU A 38 -0.18 10.23 -23.07
C GLU A 38 -0.32 11.54 -22.28
N GLU A 39 0.63 11.84 -21.38
CA GLU A 39 0.59 13.05 -20.57
C GLU A 39 0.77 14.33 -21.39
N ARG A 40 1.49 14.26 -22.51
CA ARG A 40 1.82 15.45 -23.31
C ARG A 40 0.59 16.04 -23.99
N GLU A 41 -0.40 15.21 -24.29
CA GLU A 41 -1.61 15.62 -25.00
C GLU A 41 -2.67 16.18 -24.04
N LYS A 42 -2.81 15.56 -22.86
CA LYS A 42 -3.99 15.72 -21.99
C LYS A 42 -3.67 16.10 -20.54
N GLY A 43 -2.41 15.98 -20.13
CA GLY A 43 -1.98 16.11 -18.74
C GLY A 43 -2.25 14.83 -17.92
N THR A 44 -1.41 14.59 -16.91
CA THR A 44 -1.49 13.40 -16.04
C THR A 44 -2.81 13.31 -15.27
N GLU A 45 -3.38 14.46 -14.88
CA GLU A 45 -4.64 14.56 -14.16
C GLU A 45 -5.82 14.02 -14.97
N LYS A 46 -5.86 14.39 -16.25
CA LYS A 46 -6.92 13.96 -17.17
C LYS A 46 -6.85 12.46 -17.44
N ILE A 47 -5.64 11.89 -17.54
CA ILE A 47 -5.46 10.43 -17.63
C ILE A 47 -6.06 9.75 -16.40
N PHE A 48 -5.83 10.28 -15.20
CA PHE A 48 -6.40 9.70 -13.99
C PHE A 48 -7.94 9.77 -13.99
N GLN A 49 -8.51 10.90 -14.42
CA GLN A 49 -9.96 11.04 -14.57
C GLN A 49 -10.55 10.07 -15.61
N GLU A 50 -9.88 9.87 -16.75
CA GLU A 50 -10.28 8.88 -17.76
C GLU A 50 -10.25 7.45 -17.18
N ILE A 51 -9.20 7.10 -16.41
CA ILE A 51 -9.12 5.80 -15.72
C ILE A 51 -10.28 5.62 -14.75
N LEU A 52 -10.60 6.64 -13.95
CA LEU A 52 -11.70 6.57 -12.99
C LEU A 52 -13.04 6.42 -13.70
N ALA A 53 -13.28 7.17 -14.78
CA ALA A 53 -14.51 7.09 -15.56
C ALA A 53 -14.69 5.73 -16.25
N GLU A 54 -13.61 5.19 -16.85
CA GLU A 54 -13.61 3.88 -17.52
C GLU A 54 -13.89 2.73 -16.53
N ASN A 55 -13.32 2.80 -15.32
CA ASN A 55 -13.34 1.68 -14.39
C ASN A 55 -14.39 1.79 -13.28
N PHE A 56 -14.72 3.00 -12.85
CA PHE A 56 -15.57 3.30 -11.69
C PHE A 56 -16.65 4.35 -12.02
N PRO A 57 -17.57 4.07 -12.97
CA PRO A 57 -18.55 5.05 -13.44
C PRO A 57 -19.50 5.54 -12.34
N ASN A 58 -19.77 4.70 -11.34
CA ASN A 58 -20.61 5.05 -10.20
C ASN A 58 -19.94 6.01 -9.20
N MET A 59 -18.63 6.22 -9.32
CA MET A 59 -17.85 7.10 -8.43
C MET A 59 -17.95 8.58 -8.86
N GLY A 60 -18.23 8.84 -10.13
CA GLY A 60 -18.32 10.19 -10.71
C GLY A 60 -19.62 10.97 -10.41
N LYS A 61 -20.49 10.46 -9.52
CA LYS A 61 -21.69 11.18 -9.06
C LYS A 61 -21.41 12.08 -7.84
N GLU A 62 -20.33 11.82 -7.11
CA GLU A 62 -19.77 12.72 -6.08
C GLU A 62 -18.83 13.73 -6.77
N PRO A 63 -18.63 14.94 -6.22
CA PRO A 63 -17.74 15.92 -6.84
C PRO A 63 -16.35 15.30 -7.09
N PRO A 64 -15.68 15.69 -8.19
CA PRO A 64 -14.45 15.05 -8.63
C PRO A 64 -13.41 15.08 -7.52
N THR A 65 -12.79 13.93 -7.26
CA THR A 65 -11.64 13.80 -6.37
C THR A 65 -10.65 14.91 -6.70
N GLN A 66 -10.44 15.86 -5.78
CA GLN A 66 -9.50 16.95 -5.99
C GLN A 66 -8.09 16.37 -6.03
N ILE A 67 -7.44 16.50 -7.19
CA ILE A 67 -6.04 16.13 -7.39
C ILE A 67 -5.21 17.34 -6.95
N GLN A 68 -4.27 17.10 -6.04
CA GLN A 68 -3.32 18.11 -5.60
C GLN A 68 -2.10 18.15 -6.53
N GLU A 69 -1.63 16.98 -6.96
CA GLU A 69 -0.48 16.85 -7.85
C GLU A 69 -0.60 15.57 -8.68
N ALA A 70 -0.18 15.62 -9.95
CA ALA A 70 -0.13 14.45 -10.81
C ALA A 70 1.10 14.48 -11.71
N GLN A 71 2.01 13.53 -11.52
CA GLN A 71 3.27 13.51 -12.27
C GLN A 71 3.80 12.10 -12.53
N ARG A 72 4.64 11.97 -13.56
CA ARG A 72 5.41 10.75 -13.83
C ARG A 72 6.71 10.77 -13.03
N VAL A 73 7.02 9.64 -12.39
CA VAL A 73 8.21 9.49 -11.55
C VAL A 73 9.02 8.28 -12.03
N PRO A 74 10.35 8.44 -12.25
CA PRO A 74 11.14 9.67 -12.13
C PRO A 74 10.90 10.68 -13.28
N TYR A 75 11.23 11.96 -13.09
CA TYR A 75 11.01 13.01 -14.09
C TYR A 75 11.68 12.71 -15.44
N LYS A 76 12.91 12.16 -15.41
CA LYS A 76 13.66 11.78 -16.62
C LYS A 76 13.30 10.38 -17.09
N ILE A 77 13.08 10.25 -18.39
CA ILE A 77 12.93 8.95 -19.05
C ILE A 77 14.29 8.25 -19.08
N ASN A 78 14.34 6.99 -18.64
CA ASN A 78 15.53 6.15 -18.76
C ASN A 78 15.40 5.25 -20.00
N PRO A 79 16.19 5.47 -21.07
CA PRO A 79 16.06 4.71 -22.31
C PRO A 79 16.42 3.22 -22.15
N ARG A 80 17.09 2.82 -21.04
CA ARG A 80 17.39 1.41 -20.75
C ARG A 80 16.22 0.65 -20.13
N ARG A 81 15.13 1.34 -19.74
CA ARG A 81 13.93 0.71 -19.17
C ARG A 81 12.86 0.55 -20.23
N ASN A 82 12.44 -0.69 -20.47
CA ASN A 82 11.37 -1.02 -21.42
C ASN A 82 9.97 -0.88 -20.80
N THR A 83 9.87 -0.70 -19.48
CA THR A 83 8.61 -0.49 -18.78
C THR A 83 8.30 1.00 -18.69
N PRO A 84 7.04 1.42 -18.90
CA PRO A 84 6.63 2.80 -18.64
C PRO A 84 6.92 3.21 -17.19
N ARG A 85 7.22 4.49 -16.98
CA ARG A 85 7.39 5.07 -15.64
C ARG A 85 6.10 4.98 -14.85
N HIS A 86 6.23 5.11 -13.54
CA HIS A 86 5.04 5.14 -12.69
C HIS A 86 4.43 6.54 -12.71
N THR A 87 3.12 6.60 -12.63
CA THR A 87 2.39 7.84 -12.39
C THR A 87 2.10 7.95 -10.90
N LEU A 88 2.41 9.09 -10.30
CA LEU A 88 2.07 9.43 -8.93
C LEU A 88 0.95 10.47 -8.97
N ILE A 89 -0.15 10.16 -8.28
CA ILE A 89 -1.30 11.05 -8.11
C ILE A 89 -1.46 11.32 -6.62
N SER A 90 -1.35 12.57 -6.22
CA SER A 90 -1.57 13.04 -4.86
C SER A 90 -2.98 13.60 -4.76
N LEU A 91 -3.79 13.06 -3.84
CA LEU A 91 -5.17 13.50 -3.61
C LEU A 91 -5.24 14.46 -2.42
N THR A 92 -6.23 15.35 -2.41
CA THR A 92 -6.45 16.24 -1.25
C THR A 92 -6.96 15.46 -0.04
N GLN A 93 -7.82 14.46 -0.26
CA GLN A 93 -8.43 13.69 0.83
C GLN A 93 -7.97 12.23 0.83
N ILE A 94 -7.69 11.70 2.02
CA ILE A 94 -7.35 10.29 2.21
C ILE A 94 -8.54 9.36 1.97
N THR A 95 -9.75 9.82 2.28
CA THR A 95 -11.01 9.09 2.09
C THR A 95 -11.19 8.68 0.64
N ASP A 96 -10.89 9.59 -0.29
CA ASP A 96 -10.98 9.33 -1.72
C ASP A 96 -9.95 8.28 -2.17
N LYS A 97 -8.71 8.37 -1.68
CA LYS A 97 -7.70 7.34 -1.94
C LYS A 97 -8.17 5.96 -1.50
N GLU A 98 -8.69 5.86 -0.28
CA GLU A 98 -9.15 4.59 0.29
C GLU A 98 -10.34 4.02 -0.50
N LYS A 99 -11.30 4.87 -0.87
CA LYS A 99 -12.43 4.49 -1.73
C LYS A 99 -11.93 3.95 -3.08
N ILE A 100 -11.02 4.66 -3.77
CA ILE A 100 -10.49 4.27 -5.08
C ILE A 100 -9.71 2.96 -5.01
N LEU A 101 -8.81 2.81 -4.02
CA LEU A 101 -8.03 1.59 -3.86
C LEU A 101 -8.91 0.39 -3.44
N LYS A 102 -10.00 0.63 -2.71
CA LYS A 102 -10.98 -0.41 -2.39
C LYS A 102 -11.72 -0.87 -3.65
N ALA A 103 -12.27 0.05 -4.42
CA ALA A 103 -12.96 -0.25 -5.69
C ALA A 103 -12.02 -0.98 -6.68
N ALA A 104 -10.76 -0.54 -6.76
CA ALA A 104 -9.72 -1.19 -7.56
C ALA A 104 -9.51 -2.67 -7.19
N ARG A 105 -9.48 -2.99 -5.88
CA ARG A 105 -9.32 -4.37 -5.39
C ARG A 105 -10.54 -5.23 -5.68
N GLU A 106 -11.74 -4.66 -5.55
CA GLU A 106 -13.01 -5.35 -5.83
C GLU A 106 -13.17 -5.68 -7.31
N LYS A 107 -12.80 -4.74 -8.20
CA LYS A 107 -12.88 -4.93 -9.65
C LYS A 107 -11.86 -5.94 -10.18
N LYS A 108 -10.69 -6.08 -9.51
CA LYS A 108 -9.53 -6.93 -9.86
C LYS A 108 -8.82 -6.57 -11.17
N GLN A 109 -9.55 -6.25 -12.24
CA GLN A 109 -9.01 -5.86 -13.54
C GLN A 109 -9.32 -4.40 -13.82
N ILE A 110 -8.27 -3.61 -14.06
CA ILE A 110 -8.36 -2.17 -14.31
C ILE A 110 -7.69 -1.89 -15.63
N THR A 111 -8.38 -1.22 -16.54
CA THR A 111 -7.88 -0.92 -17.87
C THR A 111 -7.77 0.57 -18.12
N TYR A 112 -6.92 0.94 -19.06
CA TYR A 112 -6.87 2.26 -19.64
C TYR A 112 -6.71 2.11 -21.15
N LYS A 113 -7.70 2.52 -21.93
CA LYS A 113 -7.69 2.36 -23.40
C LYS A 113 -7.36 0.91 -23.83
N GLY A 114 -7.93 -0.07 -23.13
CA GLY A 114 -7.67 -1.50 -23.38
C GLY A 114 -6.35 -2.05 -22.85
N THR A 115 -5.46 -1.22 -22.29
CA THR A 115 -4.22 -1.67 -21.63
C THR A 115 -4.47 -1.97 -20.16
N LEU A 116 -4.00 -3.13 -19.68
CA LEU A 116 -4.10 -3.47 -18.26
C LEU A 116 -3.18 -2.58 -17.41
N ILE A 117 -3.76 -1.92 -16.41
CA ILE A 117 -3.03 -1.07 -15.46
C ILE A 117 -3.22 -1.55 -14.03
N ARG A 118 -2.40 -1.03 -13.11
CA ARG A 118 -2.53 -1.30 -11.67
C ARG A 118 -2.53 -0.01 -10.87
N LEU A 119 -3.51 0.12 -9.98
CA LEU A 119 -3.59 1.15 -8.96
C LEU A 119 -3.06 0.59 -7.63
N LEU A 120 -2.03 1.24 -7.08
CA LEU A 120 -1.34 0.82 -5.87
C LEU A 120 -1.26 1.98 -4.88
N ALA A 121 -1.21 1.67 -3.59
CA ALA A 121 -0.84 2.67 -2.59
C ALA A 121 0.65 2.99 -2.71
N ASP A 122 1.01 4.27 -2.58
CA ASP A 122 2.40 4.67 -2.41
C ASP A 122 2.80 4.55 -0.93
N PHE A 123 3.97 3.96 -0.68
CA PHE A 123 4.53 3.70 0.64
C PHE A 123 6.04 4.00 0.60
N SER A 124 6.64 4.27 1.77
CA SER A 124 8.09 4.30 1.92
C SER A 124 8.71 2.93 1.63
N ALA A 125 10.01 2.92 1.30
CA ALA A 125 10.74 1.67 1.04
C ALA A 125 10.73 0.74 2.26
N ALA A 126 10.90 1.29 3.46
CA ALA A 126 10.85 0.54 4.72
C ALA A 126 9.48 -0.11 4.93
N THR A 127 8.39 0.60 4.66
CA THR A 127 7.03 0.06 4.78
C THR A 127 6.72 -0.97 3.71
N LEU A 128 7.19 -0.78 2.48
CA LEU A 128 7.10 -1.82 1.45
C LEU A 128 7.85 -3.09 1.86
N GLN A 129 9.01 -2.96 2.49
CA GLN A 129 9.78 -4.09 2.98
C GLN A 129 9.05 -4.81 4.12
N ALA A 130 8.57 -4.08 5.13
CA ALA A 130 7.77 -4.64 6.22
C ALA A 130 6.52 -5.38 5.71
N ARG A 131 5.84 -4.83 4.69
CA ARG A 131 4.71 -5.50 4.03
C ARG A 131 5.10 -6.78 3.29
N ARG A 132 6.31 -6.84 2.72
CA ARG A 132 6.82 -8.07 2.07
C ARG A 132 7.11 -9.15 3.10
N GLU A 133 7.63 -8.77 4.26
CA GLU A 133 7.87 -9.73 5.35
C GLU A 133 6.57 -10.41 5.77
N TRP A 134 5.44 -9.69 5.76
CA TRP A 134 4.13 -10.27 6.03
C TRP A 134 3.58 -11.19 4.93
N HIS A 135 4.18 -11.24 3.74
CA HIS A 135 3.61 -11.94 2.59
C HIS A 135 3.38 -13.44 2.85
N ASP A 136 4.42 -14.13 3.34
CA ASP A 136 4.35 -15.56 3.64
C ASP A 136 3.36 -15.85 4.76
N THR A 137 3.36 -15.00 5.80
CA THR A 137 2.41 -15.05 6.91
C THR A 137 0.96 -14.91 6.44
N LEU A 138 0.69 -13.97 5.53
CA LEU A 138 -0.63 -13.75 4.97
C LEU A 138 -1.13 -14.96 4.17
N ASN A 139 -0.27 -15.56 3.34
CA ASN A 139 -0.63 -16.70 2.51
C ASN A 139 -1.00 -17.91 3.38
N MET A 140 -0.22 -18.17 4.44
CA MET A 140 -0.48 -19.26 5.37
C MET A 140 -1.75 -19.03 6.20
N MET A 141 -1.94 -17.82 6.76
CA MET A 141 -3.13 -17.49 7.55
C MET A 141 -4.42 -17.56 6.72
N LYS A 142 -4.36 -17.26 5.42
CA LYS A 142 -5.48 -17.50 4.49
C LYS A 142 -5.81 -18.99 4.37
N GLY A 143 -4.80 -19.86 4.33
CA GLY A 143 -4.99 -21.32 4.34
C GLY A 143 -5.66 -21.84 5.60
N LYS A 144 -5.51 -21.14 6.73
CA LYS A 144 -6.14 -21.47 8.03
C LYS A 144 -7.46 -20.72 8.29
N ASN A 145 -8.08 -20.10 7.28
CA ASN A 145 -9.36 -19.38 7.37
C ASN A 145 -9.42 -18.19 8.38
N LEU A 146 -8.27 -17.62 8.76
CA LEU A 146 -8.21 -16.50 9.73
C LEU A 146 -8.55 -15.12 9.13
N GLN A 147 -8.85 -15.06 7.81
CA GLN A 147 -9.19 -13.85 7.07
C GLN A 147 -8.27 -12.64 7.39
N PRO A 148 -6.94 -12.79 7.24
CA PRO A 148 -6.02 -11.75 7.66
C PRO A 148 -6.13 -10.49 6.76
N ARG A 149 -5.95 -9.33 7.39
CA ARG A 149 -5.98 -8.00 6.77
C ARG A 149 -4.66 -7.28 7.05
N LEU A 150 -4.10 -6.65 6.03
CA LEU A 150 -2.90 -5.83 6.15
C LEU A 150 -3.29 -4.35 6.19
N LEU A 151 -3.25 -3.77 7.37
CA LEU A 151 -3.62 -2.38 7.66
C LEU A 151 -2.48 -1.42 7.34
N TYR A 152 -2.81 -0.14 7.25
CA TYR A 152 -1.83 0.93 7.13
C TYR A 152 -1.07 1.14 8.46
N PRO A 153 0.25 1.41 8.44
CA PRO A 153 1.15 1.39 7.29
C PRO A 153 1.62 -0.03 6.93
N ALA A 154 1.84 -0.92 7.89
CA ALA A 154 2.23 -2.32 7.67
C ALA A 154 1.82 -3.26 8.82
N SER A 155 0.61 -3.10 9.36
CA SER A 155 0.15 -3.91 10.51
C SER A 155 -0.70 -5.10 10.06
N LEU A 156 -0.37 -6.30 10.53
CA LEU A 156 -1.15 -7.51 10.30
C LEU A 156 -2.28 -7.59 11.32
N SER A 157 -3.52 -7.74 10.85
CA SER A 157 -4.72 -7.82 11.67
C SER A 157 -5.57 -9.03 11.30
N PHE A 158 -6.11 -9.74 12.29
CA PHE A 158 -7.02 -10.87 12.07
C PHE A 158 -7.90 -11.13 13.28
N GLY A 159 -9.03 -11.80 13.04
CA GLY A 159 -9.93 -12.24 14.11
C GLY A 159 -9.42 -13.53 14.76
N PHE A 160 -9.33 -13.54 16.08
CA PHE A 160 -8.99 -14.72 16.88
C PHE A 160 -9.80 -14.72 18.18
N GLU A 161 -10.51 -15.81 18.46
CA GLU A 161 -11.32 -15.98 19.68
C GLU A 161 -12.33 -14.84 19.93
N GLY A 162 -12.90 -14.26 18.86
CA GLY A 162 -13.86 -13.17 18.96
C GLY A 162 -13.25 -11.77 19.08
N GLU A 163 -11.92 -11.67 19.17
CA GLU A 163 -11.19 -10.39 19.21
C GLU A 163 -10.42 -10.12 17.91
N ILE A 164 -10.31 -8.85 17.52
CA ILE A 164 -9.42 -8.44 16.44
C ILE A 164 -8.04 -8.16 17.03
N LYS A 165 -7.06 -8.99 16.72
CA LYS A 165 -5.66 -8.76 17.11
C LYS A 165 -4.91 -8.07 15.98
N SER A 166 -4.02 -7.14 16.31
CA SER A 166 -3.23 -6.37 15.34
C SER A 166 -1.77 -6.26 15.77
N PHE A 167 -0.85 -6.51 14.84
CA PHE A 167 0.59 -6.58 15.08
C PHE A 167 1.36 -5.71 14.09
N THR A 168 2.26 -4.86 14.57
CA THR A 168 3.08 -3.96 13.74
C THR A 168 4.28 -4.67 13.11
N ASP A 169 4.77 -5.74 13.74
CA ASP A 169 5.95 -6.48 13.33
C ASP A 169 5.84 -7.96 13.73
N LYS A 170 6.72 -8.79 13.15
CA LYS A 170 6.76 -10.24 13.42
C LYS A 170 7.20 -10.57 14.85
N GLN A 171 7.94 -9.69 15.52
CA GLN A 171 8.43 -9.97 16.87
C GLN A 171 7.27 -9.94 17.88
N LYS A 172 6.40 -8.94 17.80
CA LYS A 172 5.19 -8.88 18.64
C LYS A 172 4.24 -10.05 18.36
N LEU A 173 4.17 -10.52 17.10
CA LEU A 173 3.42 -11.73 16.77
C LEU A 173 4.03 -12.97 17.47
N ARG A 174 5.36 -13.11 17.46
CA ARG A 174 6.09 -14.16 18.19
C ARG A 174 5.88 -14.12 19.70
N GLU A 175 5.95 -12.93 20.28
CA GLU A 175 5.75 -12.75 21.71
C GLU A 175 4.33 -13.19 22.13
N CYS A 176 3.32 -12.86 21.31
CA CYS A 176 1.94 -13.28 21.53
C CYS A 176 1.73 -14.79 21.36
N SER A 177 2.39 -15.44 20.39
CA SER A 177 2.35 -16.91 20.26
C SER A 177 3.01 -17.64 21.40
N ASN A 178 4.01 -17.05 22.03
CA ASN A 178 4.67 -17.68 23.18
C ASN A 178 3.83 -17.59 24.46
N THR A 179 2.91 -16.62 24.56
CA THR A 179 2.05 -16.44 25.74
C THR A 179 0.70 -17.15 25.63
N ASN A 180 0.20 -17.42 24.41
CA ASN A 180 -1.07 -18.09 24.19
C ASN A 180 -0.87 -19.46 23.48
N PRO A 181 -1.04 -20.60 24.18
CA PRO A 181 -0.86 -21.94 23.60
C PRO A 181 -1.79 -22.26 22.41
N ALA A 182 -3.03 -21.75 22.41
CA ALA A 182 -3.96 -21.94 21.30
C ALA A 182 -3.48 -21.19 20.05
N PHE A 183 -2.93 -20.00 20.25
CA PHE A 183 -2.30 -19.20 19.20
C PHE A 183 -1.01 -19.86 18.69
N GLN A 184 -0.19 -20.42 19.59
CA GLN A 184 1.02 -21.17 19.24
C GLN A 184 0.71 -22.37 18.35
N GLN A 185 -0.35 -23.14 18.65
CA GLN A 185 -0.70 -24.33 17.88
C GLN A 185 -1.09 -23.99 16.43
N ILE A 186 -1.72 -22.84 16.21
CA ILE A 186 -2.12 -22.36 14.88
C ILE A 186 -0.91 -21.79 14.12
N LEU A 187 0.04 -21.17 14.83
CA LEU A 187 1.22 -20.50 14.25
C LEU A 187 2.50 -21.33 14.34
N LYS A 188 2.43 -22.61 14.73
CA LYS A 188 3.59 -23.52 14.88
C LYS A 188 4.41 -23.70 13.59
N GLU A 189 3.80 -23.46 12.44
CA GLU A 189 4.44 -23.51 11.11
C GLU A 189 5.00 -22.14 10.66
N LEU A 190 4.84 -21.09 11.48
CA LEU A 190 4.99 -19.69 11.09
C LEU A 190 6.27 -19.02 11.64
N LEU A 191 6.86 -19.55 12.72
CA LEU A 191 7.84 -18.83 13.54
C LEU A 191 9.17 -19.53 13.73
#